data_AF-A0A2H1VNH7-F1
#
_entry.id   AF-A0A2H1VNH7-F1
#
_cell.length_a   1.000
_cell.length_b   1.000
_cell.length_c   1.000
_cell.angle_alpha   90.00
_cell.angle_beta   90.00
_cell.angle_gamma   90.00
#
_symmetry.space_group_name_H-M   'P 1'
#
loop_
_entity.id
_entity.type
_entity.pdbx_description
1 polymer ?
#
loop_
_entity_poly.entity_id
_entity_poly.type
_entity_poly.pdbx_seq_one_letter_code
_entity_poly.pdbx_strand_id
1 'polypeptide(L)'
;MKRATASRNKSHHQLSFYNYHDLQVVRPCIHHAPAVAMRVCGRRARIACRSTRTRPACTVRRVLCAPQNAIRPPQMGPSRFENYLDYIAKRYPKIATVVTGGYSFNNYSIKYMKISTTNFEDKTKPVIVIDGTIHAREWITAPTVAWAIHKLVENVTEPDLLKRFDWILVPIANPDGYKYSFDYDRFWRKNRSFDDTPVSFVCRGVDLNRNFDIKFNTHTADETYTDNCEETFQGTHAFSEPETRVIRDILHENLARVALYISLHSFGSVIMYPWGYDGSLSYYAGDLYSVGKAMAAAIDSNSLPYFPRYDVGNIAQIMYRSTGASTDYAHSIGVPLAYAFELPGLSKTDKGFHLEPSLIEQVCQETWEGFVVGARRAGDLFPNKN
;
A
#
# COMPACT_ATOMS: atom_id res chain seq x y z
N MET A 1 -26.04 54.56 -20.02
CA MET A 1 -25.22 54.53 -18.79
C MET A 1 -25.56 53.26 -18.03
N LYS A 2 -24.69 52.23 -18.13
CA LYS A 2 -23.77 51.69 -17.09
C LYS A 2 -24.53 50.92 -15.97
N ARG A 3 -24.47 49.58 -15.96
CA ARG A 3 -23.59 48.69 -15.13
C ARG A 3 -23.83 48.91 -13.61
N ALA A 4 -23.98 47.89 -12.76
CA ALA A 4 -23.13 46.72 -12.66
C ALA A 4 -23.80 45.52 -11.96
N THR A 5 -23.35 44.34 -12.38
CA THR A 5 -23.41 43.04 -11.73
C THR A 5 -22.60 43.01 -10.44
N ALA A 6 -23.06 42.27 -9.43
CA ALA A 6 -22.27 41.88 -8.27
C ALA A 6 -22.29 40.35 -8.14
N SER A 7 -21.10 39.76 -8.20
CA SER A 7 -20.85 38.32 -8.10
C SER A 7 -20.82 37.89 -6.65
N ARG A 8 -21.20 36.63 -6.37
CA ARG A 8 -20.76 35.92 -5.17
C ARG A 8 -20.25 34.55 -5.56
N ASN A 9 -18.93 34.42 -5.44
CA ASN A 9 -18.13 33.21 -5.57
C ASN A 9 -18.72 32.06 -4.76
N LYS A 10 -19.02 30.94 -5.42
CA LYS A 10 -18.97 29.62 -4.79
C LYS A 10 -17.65 28.98 -5.20
N SER A 11 -16.81 28.73 -4.21
CA SER A 11 -15.54 28.01 -4.33
C SER A 11 -15.79 26.60 -4.85
N HIS A 12 -15.20 26.32 -6.01
CA HIS A 12 -15.04 24.99 -6.59
C HIS A 12 -13.93 24.23 -5.84
N HIS A 13 -14.18 22.97 -5.48
CA HIS A 13 -13.38 21.78 -5.83
C HIS A 13 -13.73 20.62 -4.89
N GLN A 14 -14.72 19.80 -5.29
CA GLN A 14 -14.76 18.38 -4.92
C GLN A 14 -14.20 17.61 -6.13
N LEU A 15 -13.03 17.01 -5.98
CA LEU A 15 -12.44 16.06 -6.93
C LEU A 15 -12.75 14.66 -6.39
N SER A 16 -13.75 14.01 -6.99
CA SER A 16 -14.07 12.60 -6.75
C SER A 16 -13.26 11.73 -7.70
N PHE A 17 -12.75 10.60 -7.20
CA PHE A 17 -12.33 9.48 -8.03
C PHE A 17 -13.51 9.10 -8.95
N TYR A 18 -13.27 9.17 -10.26
CA TYR A 18 -14.23 9.03 -11.37
C TYR A 18 -15.21 10.20 -11.59
N ASN A 19 -14.97 10.99 -12.65
CA ASN A 19 -16.04 11.75 -13.31
C ASN A 19 -16.83 10.83 -14.26
N TYR A 20 -18.06 10.49 -13.86
CA TYR A 20 -19.10 10.07 -14.78
C TYR A 20 -19.63 11.31 -15.52
N HIS A 21 -19.40 11.44 -16.82
CA HIS A 21 -20.19 12.37 -17.64
C HIS A 21 -21.32 11.59 -18.33
N ASP A 22 -22.55 11.74 -17.83
CA ASP A 22 -23.76 11.44 -18.58
C ASP A 22 -23.85 12.44 -19.76
N LEU A 23 -23.37 12.06 -20.94
CA LEU A 23 -23.71 12.77 -22.17
C LEU A 23 -25.11 12.33 -22.62
N GLN A 24 -26.16 12.93 -22.06
CA GLN A 24 -27.45 12.96 -22.74
C GLN A 24 -27.40 14.01 -23.87
N VAL A 25 -27.00 13.59 -25.06
CA VAL A 25 -27.24 14.39 -26.27
C VAL A 25 -28.64 14.02 -26.77
N VAL A 26 -29.66 14.75 -26.35
CA VAL A 26 -30.96 14.74 -27.03
C VAL A 26 -30.87 15.78 -28.16
N ARG A 27 -30.67 15.32 -29.40
CA ARG A 27 -30.89 16.16 -30.59
C ARG A 27 -32.16 15.69 -31.31
N PRO A 28 -33.02 16.60 -31.78
CA PRO A 28 -34.12 16.23 -32.67
C PRO A 28 -33.56 15.67 -33.98
N CYS A 29 -34.11 14.56 -34.46
CA CYS A 29 -33.75 13.98 -35.75
C CYS A 29 -34.17 14.93 -36.87
N ILE A 30 -33.21 15.55 -37.56
CA ILE A 30 -33.46 16.22 -38.84
C ILE A 30 -33.49 15.13 -39.91
N HIS A 31 -34.59 15.03 -40.64
CA HIS A 31 -34.69 14.14 -41.81
C HIS A 31 -33.62 14.54 -42.84
N HIS A 32 -32.73 13.59 -43.18
CA HIS A 32 -31.60 13.70 -44.12
C HIS A 32 -30.22 14.10 -43.57
N ALA A 33 -29.70 13.37 -42.57
CA ALA A 33 -28.25 13.31 -42.32
C ALA A 33 -27.72 11.86 -42.34
N PRO A 34 -26.56 11.58 -42.94
CA PRO A 34 -25.96 10.23 -42.95
C PRO A 34 -25.59 9.78 -41.54
N ALA A 35 -25.63 8.46 -41.29
CA ALA A 35 -25.33 7.88 -39.99
C ALA A 35 -23.89 8.23 -39.54
N VAL A 36 -23.75 9.18 -38.61
CA VAL A 36 -22.46 9.54 -38.03
C VAL A 36 -22.05 8.44 -37.04
N ALA A 37 -20.97 7.72 -37.35
CA ALA A 37 -20.35 6.80 -36.41
C ALA A 37 -19.67 7.58 -35.28
N MET A 38 -20.35 7.77 -34.16
CA MET A 38 -19.70 8.26 -32.94
C MET A 38 -18.88 7.15 -32.30
N ARG A 39 -17.59 7.41 -32.06
CA ARG A 39 -16.79 6.61 -31.13
C ARG A 39 -17.04 7.14 -29.72
N VAL A 40 -17.52 6.27 -28.84
CA VAL A 40 -17.59 6.54 -27.40
C VAL A 40 -16.57 5.58 -26.76
N CYS A 41 -15.56 6.14 -26.09
CA CYS A 41 -14.49 5.37 -25.44
C CYS A 41 -13.75 4.40 -26.40
N GLY A 42 -13.43 4.84 -27.62
CA GLY A 42 -12.65 4.08 -28.60
C GLY A 42 -13.38 2.91 -29.29
N ARG A 43 -14.63 2.59 -28.91
CA ARG A 43 -15.45 1.55 -29.54
C ARG A 43 -16.51 2.16 -30.48
N ARG A 44 -16.86 1.44 -31.57
CA ARG A 44 -17.97 1.83 -32.47
C ARG A 44 -19.30 1.60 -31.74
N ALA A 45 -20.08 2.65 -31.51
CA ALA A 45 -21.47 2.52 -31.04
C ALA A 45 -22.42 2.27 -32.23
N ARG A 46 -23.37 1.34 -32.11
CA ARG A 46 -24.46 1.16 -33.10
C ARG A 46 -25.69 1.95 -32.64
N ILE A 47 -26.18 2.84 -33.49
CA ILE A 47 -27.45 3.55 -33.28
C ILE A 47 -28.55 2.67 -33.88
N ALA A 48 -29.54 2.28 -33.09
CA ALA A 48 -30.76 1.64 -33.58
C ALA A 48 -31.90 2.66 -33.48
N CYS A 49 -32.43 3.11 -34.61
CA CYS A 49 -33.65 3.92 -34.64
C CYS A 49 -34.80 3.01 -35.09
N ARG A 50 -35.87 2.92 -34.29
CA ARG A 50 -37.15 2.31 -34.70
C ARG A 50 -38.09 3.42 -35.14
N SER A 51 -38.72 3.25 -36.30
CA SER A 51 -39.79 4.12 -36.77
C SER A 51 -41.10 3.71 -36.09
N THR A 52 -41.67 4.59 -35.26
CA THR A 52 -43.10 4.54 -34.92
C THR A 52 -43.70 5.92 -35.21
N ARG A 53 -44.92 5.91 -35.76
CA ARG A 53 -45.57 7.01 -36.51
C ARG A 53 -45.87 8.30 -35.72
N THR A 54 -45.40 8.48 -34.48
CA THR A 54 -45.80 9.65 -33.68
C THR A 54 -44.70 10.35 -32.87
N ARG A 55 -43.42 9.95 -32.96
CA ARG A 55 -42.21 10.73 -32.55
C ARG A 55 -40.95 9.87 -32.75
N PRO A 56 -39.97 10.25 -33.58
CA PRO A 56 -38.71 9.50 -33.65
C PRO A 56 -37.90 9.73 -32.37
N ALA A 57 -37.70 8.69 -31.57
CA ALA A 57 -36.78 8.67 -30.44
C ALA A 57 -35.67 7.66 -30.72
N CYS A 58 -34.44 8.11 -30.97
CA CYS A 58 -33.29 7.21 -31.05
C CYS A 58 -32.75 7.01 -29.62
N THR A 59 -32.77 5.76 -29.15
CA THR A 59 -32.22 5.38 -27.85
C THR A 59 -30.78 4.94 -28.04
N VAL A 60 -29.83 5.66 -27.43
CA VAL A 60 -28.45 5.17 -27.30
C VAL A 60 -28.43 4.17 -26.15
N ARG A 61 -28.05 2.91 -26.41
CA ARG A 61 -27.80 1.95 -25.33
C ARG A 61 -26.72 2.52 -24.42
N ARG A 62 -27.01 2.64 -23.12
CA ARG A 62 -26.09 3.14 -22.09
C ARG A 62 -24.77 2.37 -22.20
N VAL A 63 -23.70 3.04 -22.62
CA VAL A 63 -22.34 2.47 -22.58
C VAL A 63 -21.72 2.94 -21.28
N LEU A 64 -21.69 2.07 -20.27
CA LEU A 64 -20.90 2.31 -19.07
C LEU A 64 -19.42 2.29 -19.46
N CYS A 65 -18.81 3.47 -19.57
CA CYS A 65 -17.36 3.58 -19.66
C CYS A 65 -16.75 3.52 -18.26
N ALA A 66 -16.75 2.35 -17.64
CA ALA A 66 -15.77 2.07 -16.60
C ALA A 66 -14.47 1.63 -17.31
N PRO A 67 -13.29 2.19 -16.97
CA PRO A 67 -12.05 1.50 -17.28
C PRO A 67 -12.17 0.09 -16.74
N GLN A 68 -11.92 -0.93 -17.56
CA GLN A 68 -11.92 -2.32 -17.08
C GLN A 68 -10.86 -2.55 -15.97
N ASN A 69 -9.95 -1.58 -15.78
CA ASN A 69 -8.85 -1.56 -14.80
C ASN A 69 -8.93 -0.37 -13.82
N ALA A 70 -10.11 0.22 -13.65
CA ALA A 70 -10.37 1.21 -12.62
C ALA A 70 -10.02 0.62 -11.25
N ILE A 71 -8.96 1.13 -10.58
CA ILE A 71 -8.61 0.73 -9.21
C ILE A 71 -9.85 1.01 -8.36
N ARG A 72 -10.48 -0.07 -7.89
CA ARG A 72 -11.47 -0.04 -6.82
C ARG A 72 -10.76 -0.66 -5.63
N PRO A 73 -10.21 0.17 -4.72
CA PRO A 73 -9.46 -0.29 -3.57
C PRO A 73 -10.10 -1.39 -2.69
N PRO A 74 -11.43 -1.61 -2.59
CA PRO A 74 -11.91 -2.38 -1.44
C PRO A 74 -11.69 -3.89 -1.42
N GLN A 75 -11.42 -4.56 -2.55
CA GLN A 75 -11.44 -6.04 -2.56
C GLN A 75 -10.52 -6.64 -3.63
N MET A 76 -9.29 -6.14 -3.71
CA MET A 76 -8.29 -6.81 -4.53
C MET A 76 -7.72 -8.00 -3.77
N GLY A 77 -8.28 -9.19 -4.00
CA GLY A 77 -7.61 -10.44 -3.63
C GLY A 77 -6.26 -10.57 -4.34
N PRO A 78 -5.39 -11.51 -3.91
CA PRO A 78 -3.99 -11.58 -4.36
C PRO A 78 -3.81 -11.53 -5.89
N SER A 79 -4.62 -12.28 -6.63
CA SER A 79 -4.54 -12.34 -8.10
C SER A 79 -4.85 -11.00 -8.78
N ARG A 80 -5.69 -10.14 -8.19
CA ARG A 80 -5.96 -8.79 -8.74
C ARG A 80 -4.78 -7.85 -8.55
N PHE A 81 -4.08 -7.95 -7.41
CA PHE A 81 -2.84 -7.19 -7.18
C PHE A 81 -1.72 -7.62 -8.10
N GLU A 82 -1.49 -8.93 -8.28
CA GLU A 82 -0.50 -9.42 -9.23
C GLU A 82 -0.76 -8.89 -10.65
N ASN A 83 -2.02 -8.96 -11.11
CA ASN A 83 -2.43 -8.42 -12.41
C ASN A 83 -2.24 -6.90 -12.50
N TYR A 84 -2.43 -6.15 -11.40
CA TYR A 84 -2.17 -4.71 -11.36
C TYR A 84 -0.69 -4.39 -11.54
N LEU A 85 0.22 -5.09 -10.84
CA LEU A 85 1.66 -4.88 -10.99
C LEU A 85 2.14 -5.17 -12.41
N ASP A 86 1.71 -6.29 -12.99
CA ASP A 86 2.05 -6.67 -14.36
C ASP A 86 1.48 -5.64 -15.37
N TYR A 87 0.27 -5.14 -15.13
CA TYR A 87 -0.33 -4.07 -15.94
C TYR A 87 0.49 -2.79 -15.89
N ILE A 88 0.92 -2.35 -14.70
CA ILE A 88 1.71 -1.13 -14.52
C ILE A 88 3.06 -1.24 -15.23
N ALA A 89 3.80 -2.34 -15.02
CA ALA A 89 5.09 -2.55 -15.67
C ALA A 89 4.96 -2.59 -17.21
N LYS A 90 3.92 -3.23 -17.73
CA LYS A 90 3.64 -3.26 -19.17
C LYS A 90 3.28 -1.88 -19.74
N ARG A 91 2.53 -1.08 -18.99
CA ARG A 91 2.02 0.22 -19.44
C ARG A 91 3.06 1.34 -19.33
N TYR A 92 3.98 1.24 -18.37
CA TYR A 92 4.99 2.23 -18.02
C TYR A 92 6.42 1.63 -17.94
N PRO A 93 6.91 0.92 -18.97
CA PRO A 93 8.14 0.13 -18.90
C PRO A 93 9.43 0.97 -18.73
N LYS A 94 9.36 2.29 -18.94
CA LYS A 94 10.50 3.20 -18.76
C LYS A 94 10.78 3.57 -17.32
N ILE A 95 9.79 3.38 -16.43
CA ILE A 95 9.89 3.82 -15.04
C ILE A 95 9.53 2.72 -14.04
N ALA A 96 8.68 1.76 -14.43
CA ALA A 96 8.17 0.72 -13.56
C ALA A 96 8.58 -0.66 -14.06
N THR A 97 9.20 -1.45 -13.19
CA THR A 97 9.59 -2.84 -13.44
C THR A 97 9.03 -3.72 -12.33
N VAL A 98 8.24 -4.73 -12.70
CA VAL A 98 7.79 -5.76 -11.75
C VAL A 98 8.84 -6.86 -11.63
N VAL A 99 9.12 -7.30 -10.41
CA VAL A 99 10.04 -8.39 -10.12
C VAL A 99 9.33 -9.44 -9.26
N THR A 100 9.48 -10.71 -9.62
CA THR A 100 9.13 -11.82 -8.73
C THR A 100 10.31 -12.06 -7.79
N GLY A 101 10.20 -11.64 -6.53
CA GLY A 101 11.27 -11.79 -5.54
C GLY A 101 11.40 -13.22 -5.01
N GLY A 102 10.30 -13.98 -5.05
CA GLY A 102 10.27 -15.37 -4.64
C GLY A 102 8.85 -15.92 -4.67
N TYR A 103 8.67 -17.04 -4.00
CA TYR A 103 7.39 -17.71 -3.86
C TYR A 103 7.11 -17.99 -2.39
N SER A 104 5.84 -17.87 -1.99
CA SER A 104 5.38 -18.24 -0.65
C SER A 104 5.42 -19.74 -0.42
N PHE A 105 5.08 -20.18 0.79
CA PHE A 105 5.03 -21.60 1.14
C PHE A 105 4.12 -22.41 0.20
N ASN A 106 2.93 -21.89 -0.13
CA ASN A 106 2.00 -22.52 -1.08
C ASN A 106 2.26 -22.11 -2.55
N ASN A 107 3.45 -21.62 -2.87
CA ASN A 107 3.92 -21.32 -4.23
C ASN A 107 3.17 -20.19 -4.95
N TYR A 108 2.65 -19.19 -4.22
CA TYR A 108 2.17 -17.94 -4.79
C TYR A 108 3.32 -16.96 -4.98
N SER A 109 3.28 -16.17 -6.05
CA SER A 109 4.36 -15.24 -6.36
C SER A 109 4.39 -14.07 -5.38
N ILE A 110 5.56 -13.78 -4.82
CA ILE A 110 5.80 -12.58 -4.01
C ILE A 110 6.44 -11.57 -4.95
N LYS A 111 5.61 -10.67 -5.49
CA LYS A 111 6.03 -9.64 -6.45
C LYS A 111 6.24 -8.30 -5.78
N TYR A 112 7.21 -7.55 -6.28
CA TYR A 112 7.44 -6.16 -5.90
C TYR A 112 7.66 -5.27 -7.12
N MET A 113 7.38 -3.99 -6.97
CA MET A 113 7.56 -2.98 -8.01
C MET A 113 8.83 -2.18 -7.75
N LYS A 114 9.74 -2.16 -8.73
CA LYS A 114 10.86 -1.22 -8.80
C LYS A 114 10.43 -0.01 -9.62
N ILE A 115 10.46 1.18 -9.01
CA ILE A 115 10.15 2.44 -9.68
C ILE A 115 11.39 3.33 -9.70
N SER A 116 11.88 3.65 -10.90
CA SER A 116 13.08 4.47 -11.08
C SER A 116 13.13 5.11 -12.46
N THR A 117 13.53 6.37 -12.49
CA THR A 117 13.84 7.14 -13.71
C THR A 117 15.17 6.77 -14.34
N THR A 118 16.03 6.05 -13.62
CA THR A 118 17.38 5.65 -14.02
C THR A 118 17.54 4.14 -14.08
N ASN A 119 16.43 3.37 -14.04
CA ASN A 119 16.42 1.91 -14.00
C ASN A 119 17.34 1.34 -12.89
N PHE A 120 17.44 2.02 -11.74
CA PHE A 120 18.35 1.65 -10.65
C PHE A 120 19.84 1.67 -11.02
N GLU A 121 20.22 2.26 -12.15
CA GLU A 121 21.63 2.37 -12.59
C GLU A 121 22.37 3.52 -11.90
N ASP A 122 21.68 4.61 -11.59
CA ASP A 122 22.24 5.70 -10.80
C ASP A 122 22.28 5.31 -9.31
N LYS A 123 23.44 4.81 -8.87
CA LYS A 123 23.66 4.33 -7.50
C LYS A 123 23.71 5.46 -6.47
N THR A 124 23.78 6.73 -6.90
CA THR A 124 23.74 7.88 -5.98
C THR A 124 22.35 8.15 -5.42
N LYS A 125 21.30 7.60 -6.05
CA LYS A 125 19.92 7.76 -5.61
C LYS A 125 19.63 6.85 -4.41
N PRO A 126 19.22 7.40 -3.25
CA PRO A 126 18.78 6.59 -2.14
C PRO A 126 17.53 5.77 -2.49
N VAL A 127 17.40 4.62 -1.85
CA VAL A 127 16.26 3.72 -1.98
C VAL A 127 15.29 3.90 -0.84
N ILE A 128 14.01 3.95 -1.21
CA ILE A 128 12.89 3.86 -0.29
C ILE A 128 12.25 2.48 -0.48
N VAL A 129 12.15 1.70 0.60
CA VAL A 129 11.50 0.39 0.60
C VAL A 129 10.23 0.46 1.43
N ILE A 130 9.10 0.04 0.86
CA ILE A 130 7.82 -0.04 1.58
C ILE A 130 7.19 -1.40 1.32
N ASP A 131 6.86 -2.14 2.37
CA ASP A 131 6.06 -3.36 2.30
C ASP A 131 4.72 -3.21 3.02
N GLY A 132 3.76 -4.05 2.63
CA GLY A 132 2.49 -4.19 3.31
C GLY A 132 2.02 -5.64 3.32
N THR A 133 0.98 -5.90 4.12
CA THR A 133 0.34 -7.22 4.23
C THR A 133 1.34 -8.32 4.59
N ILE A 134 2.24 -8.02 5.53
CA ILE A 134 3.02 -9.06 6.21
C ILE A 134 2.10 -9.86 7.15
N HIS A 135 1.14 -9.19 7.79
CA HIS A 135 -0.02 -9.84 8.39
C HIS A 135 -1.22 -9.81 7.44
N ALA A 136 -1.84 -10.98 7.27
CA ALA A 136 -2.85 -11.20 6.25
C ALA A 136 -4.17 -10.43 6.47
N ARG A 137 -4.62 -10.28 7.72
CA ARG A 137 -5.89 -9.61 8.08
C ARG A 137 -5.88 -8.08 7.89
N GLU A 138 -4.70 -7.49 7.69
CA GLU A 138 -4.47 -6.04 7.69
C GLU A 138 -4.70 -5.45 6.29
N TRP A 139 -5.91 -5.67 5.76
CA TRP A 139 -6.26 -5.45 4.35
C TRP A 139 -6.03 -4.04 3.83
N ILE A 140 -6.02 -3.01 4.70
CA ILE A 140 -5.80 -1.63 4.29
C ILE A 140 -4.36 -1.37 3.78
N THR A 141 -3.40 -2.19 4.22
CA THR A 141 -1.98 -2.00 3.89
C THR A 141 -1.68 -2.21 2.39
N ALA A 142 -2.24 -3.26 1.76
CA ALA A 142 -2.00 -3.52 0.34
C ALA A 142 -2.52 -2.39 -0.59
N PRO A 143 -3.76 -1.87 -0.43
CA PRO A 143 -4.22 -0.68 -1.13
C PRO A 143 -3.34 0.56 -0.92
N THR A 144 -2.80 0.75 0.29
CA THR A 144 -1.90 1.88 0.58
C THR A 144 -0.59 1.77 -0.20
N VAL A 145 0.01 0.58 -0.32
CA VAL A 145 1.20 0.38 -1.17
C VAL A 145 0.86 0.56 -2.66
N ALA A 146 -0.27 0.02 -3.14
CA ALA A 146 -0.69 0.25 -4.52
C ALA A 146 -1.00 1.72 -4.82
N TRP A 147 -1.48 2.48 -3.83
CA TRP A 147 -1.65 3.91 -3.96
C TRP A 147 -0.33 4.63 -4.17
N ALA A 148 0.73 4.26 -3.43
CA ALA A 148 2.07 4.78 -3.66
C ALA A 148 2.55 4.48 -5.09
N ILE A 149 2.30 3.28 -5.63
CA ILE A 149 2.59 2.95 -7.04
C ILE A 149 1.82 3.89 -7.98
N HIS A 150 0.52 4.07 -7.76
CA HIS A 150 -0.31 4.98 -8.57
C HIS A 150 0.23 6.42 -8.53
N LYS A 151 0.63 6.93 -7.36
CA LYS A 151 1.19 8.28 -7.20
C LYS A 151 2.59 8.45 -7.81
N LEU A 152 3.37 7.39 -7.89
CA LEU A 152 4.71 7.41 -8.49
C LEU A 152 4.73 7.11 -10.00
N VAL A 153 3.66 6.55 -10.56
CA VAL A 153 3.65 6.10 -11.97
C VAL A 153 2.51 6.70 -12.78
N GLU A 154 1.27 6.63 -12.28
CA GLU A 154 0.07 6.96 -13.05
C GLU A 154 -0.34 8.43 -12.87
N ASN A 155 -0.21 8.96 -11.64
CA ASN A 155 -0.60 10.32 -11.26
C ASN A 155 0.49 11.01 -10.43
N VAL A 156 1.61 11.30 -11.09
CA VAL A 156 2.77 11.95 -10.49
C VAL A 156 2.49 13.43 -10.23
N THR A 157 2.29 13.79 -8.96
CA THR A 157 2.19 15.18 -8.51
C THR A 157 3.45 15.66 -7.78
N GLU A 158 4.28 14.74 -7.29
CA GLU A 158 5.57 15.01 -6.64
C GLU A 158 6.75 14.49 -7.51
N PRO A 159 7.08 15.16 -8.64
CA PRO A 159 8.12 14.68 -9.56
C PRO A 159 9.52 14.66 -8.92
N ASP A 160 9.75 15.43 -7.84
CA ASP A 160 11.00 15.42 -7.10
C ASP A 160 11.28 14.04 -6.49
N LEU A 161 10.25 13.30 -6.09
CA LEU A 161 10.41 11.96 -5.51
C LEU A 161 11.03 10.95 -6.50
N LEU A 162 10.67 11.05 -7.78
CA LEU A 162 11.23 10.20 -8.84
C LEU A 162 12.61 10.65 -9.30
N LYS A 163 12.88 11.96 -9.20
CA LYS A 163 14.19 12.53 -9.50
C LYS A 163 15.21 12.17 -8.43
N ARG A 164 14.81 12.18 -7.16
CA ARG A 164 15.70 12.00 -6.00
C ARG A 164 15.86 10.55 -5.57
N PHE A 165 14.85 9.71 -5.75
CA PHE A 165 14.82 8.37 -5.14
C PHE A 165 14.52 7.26 -6.14
N ASP A 166 14.95 6.06 -5.77
CA ASP A 166 14.45 4.80 -6.30
C ASP A 166 13.53 4.14 -5.29
N TRP A 167 12.48 3.47 -5.76
CA TRP A 167 11.44 2.91 -4.90
C TRP A 167 11.30 1.41 -5.11
N ILE A 168 11.25 0.66 -4.02
CA ILE A 168 10.88 -0.75 -3.99
C ILE A 168 9.60 -0.89 -3.17
N LEU A 169 8.52 -1.32 -3.80
CA LEU A 169 7.19 -1.41 -3.19
C LEU A 169 6.70 -2.86 -3.23
N VAL A 170 6.42 -3.44 -2.07
CA VAL A 170 5.95 -4.82 -1.88
C VAL A 170 4.52 -4.81 -1.36
N PRO A 171 3.48 -4.82 -2.20
CA PRO A 171 2.10 -4.67 -1.72
C PRO A 171 1.61 -5.85 -0.86
N ILE A 172 2.06 -7.07 -1.18
CA ILE A 172 1.64 -8.30 -0.52
C ILE A 172 2.88 -9.12 -0.16
N ALA A 173 3.34 -9.00 1.09
CA ALA A 173 4.44 -9.81 1.61
C ALA A 173 3.99 -11.25 1.98
N ASN A 174 2.72 -11.43 2.37
CA ASN A 174 2.14 -12.73 2.77
C ASN A 174 0.97 -13.15 1.86
N PRO A 175 1.22 -13.60 0.63
CA PRO A 175 0.13 -13.93 -0.32
C PRO A 175 -0.70 -15.13 0.13
N ASP A 176 -0.09 -16.09 0.83
CA ASP A 176 -0.74 -17.27 1.38
C ASP A 176 -1.81 -16.92 2.42
N GLY A 177 -1.39 -16.20 3.46
CA GLY A 177 -2.29 -15.74 4.50
C GLY A 177 -3.31 -14.77 3.93
N TYR A 178 -2.91 -13.85 3.05
CA TYR A 178 -3.82 -12.88 2.45
C TYR A 178 -4.93 -13.60 1.68
N LYS A 179 -4.61 -14.59 0.84
CA LYS A 179 -5.62 -15.43 0.18
C LYS A 179 -6.53 -16.12 1.19
N TYR A 180 -5.95 -16.73 2.22
CA TYR A 180 -6.72 -17.44 3.26
C TYR A 180 -7.71 -16.52 3.98
N SER A 181 -7.36 -15.24 4.15
CA SER A 181 -8.24 -14.24 4.75
C SER A 181 -9.45 -13.85 3.91
N PHE A 182 -9.40 -14.05 2.59
CA PHE A 182 -10.56 -13.86 1.71
C PHE A 182 -11.44 -15.10 1.65
N ASP A 183 -10.81 -16.28 1.67
CA ASP A 183 -11.50 -17.54 1.34
C ASP A 183 -12.06 -18.27 2.56
N TYR A 184 -11.41 -18.15 3.73
CA TYR A 184 -11.70 -19.00 4.89
C TYR A 184 -11.81 -18.23 6.22
N ASP A 185 -10.78 -17.49 6.60
CA ASP A 185 -10.73 -16.80 7.90
C ASP A 185 -10.23 -15.38 7.77
N ARG A 186 -11.17 -14.45 7.80
CA ARG A 186 -10.91 -13.02 7.67
C ARG A 186 -9.92 -12.46 8.70
N PHE A 187 -9.83 -13.05 9.88
CA PHE A 187 -8.95 -12.57 10.94
C PHE A 187 -7.61 -13.31 11.00
N TRP A 188 -7.33 -14.16 10.00
CA TRP A 188 -6.05 -14.84 9.87
C TRP A 188 -4.89 -13.84 9.75
N ARG A 189 -3.89 -13.97 10.61
CA ARG A 189 -2.70 -13.09 10.67
C ARG A 189 -1.49 -13.70 9.97
N LYS A 190 -1.14 -14.94 10.34
CA LYS A 190 0.11 -15.64 10.01
C LYS A 190 0.23 -15.97 8.52
N ASN A 191 1.36 -16.54 8.09
CA ASN A 191 1.41 -17.22 6.79
C ASN A 191 0.65 -18.56 6.86
N ARG A 192 0.87 -19.47 5.90
CA ARG A 192 0.21 -20.79 5.84
C ARG A 192 1.19 -21.95 5.77
N SER A 193 2.41 -21.75 6.27
CA SER A 193 3.39 -22.84 6.37
C SER A 193 2.94 -23.93 7.33
N PHE A 194 3.43 -25.14 7.09
CA PHE A 194 3.27 -26.27 7.98
C PHE A 194 4.46 -27.22 7.86
N ASP A 195 4.68 -28.04 8.87
CA ASP A 195 5.62 -29.15 8.86
C ASP A 195 4.91 -30.50 9.12
N ASP A 196 5.67 -31.59 9.17
CA ASP A 196 5.14 -32.94 9.37
C ASP A 196 4.77 -33.25 10.84
N THR A 197 4.84 -32.27 11.75
CA THR A 197 4.48 -32.49 13.15
C THR A 197 2.95 -32.53 13.32
N PRO A 198 2.43 -33.38 14.23
CA PRO A 198 0.99 -33.45 14.51
C PRO A 198 0.36 -32.09 14.86
N VAL A 199 1.10 -31.24 15.58
CA VAL A 199 0.65 -29.90 15.98
C VAL A 199 0.46 -29.01 14.76
N SER A 200 1.37 -29.07 13.77
CA SER A 200 1.29 -28.21 12.59
C SER A 200 0.10 -28.53 11.68
N PHE A 201 -0.50 -29.72 11.76
CA PHE A 201 -1.74 -30.01 11.03
C PHE A 201 -2.93 -29.21 11.54
N VAL A 202 -2.95 -28.90 12.84
CA VAL A 202 -4.00 -28.12 13.51
C VAL A 202 -3.62 -26.63 13.54
N CYS A 203 -2.38 -26.34 13.91
CA CYS A 203 -1.86 -25.01 14.13
C CYS A 203 -0.84 -24.66 13.06
N ARG A 204 -1.33 -24.07 11.96
CA ARG A 204 -0.52 -23.70 10.80
C ARG A 204 -0.01 -22.27 10.92
N GLY A 205 1.11 -22.04 10.25
CA GLY A 205 1.64 -20.72 9.97
C GLY A 205 2.47 -20.13 11.09
N VAL A 206 3.34 -19.23 10.67
CA VAL A 206 4.27 -18.45 11.47
C VAL A 206 3.89 -16.97 11.38
N ASP A 207 4.04 -16.25 12.49
CA ASP A 207 4.02 -14.80 12.50
C ASP A 207 5.29 -14.29 11.81
N LEU A 208 5.12 -13.83 10.57
CA LEU A 208 6.22 -13.32 9.76
C LEU A 208 6.93 -12.14 10.43
N ASN A 209 6.25 -11.34 11.26
CA ASN A 209 6.86 -10.23 11.98
C ASN A 209 7.44 -10.64 13.36
N ARG A 210 7.69 -11.94 13.53
CA ARG A 210 8.53 -12.52 14.60
C ARG A 210 9.67 -13.38 14.03
N ASN A 211 9.74 -13.56 12.72
CA ASN A 211 10.61 -14.53 12.06
C ASN A 211 11.94 -13.96 11.54
N PHE A 212 12.27 -12.70 11.81
CA PHE A 212 13.54 -12.10 11.38
C PHE A 212 14.68 -12.37 12.38
N ASP A 213 15.93 -12.42 11.91
CA ASP A 213 17.13 -12.69 12.73
C ASP A 213 17.57 -11.47 13.56
N ILE A 214 16.69 -11.02 14.46
CA ILE A 214 16.98 -9.98 15.44
C ILE A 214 16.33 -10.35 16.75
N LYS A 215 17.16 -10.79 17.71
CA LYS A 215 16.66 -11.34 18.99
C LYS A 215 15.67 -12.51 18.80
N PHE A 216 15.80 -13.24 17.69
CA PHE A 216 15.02 -14.44 17.43
C PHE A 216 15.24 -15.48 18.54
N ASN A 217 14.20 -16.23 18.90
CA ASN A 217 14.25 -17.22 19.99
C ASN A 217 14.69 -16.63 21.34
N THR A 218 14.35 -15.37 21.57
CA THR A 218 14.40 -14.75 22.89
C THR A 218 12.99 -14.40 23.31
N HIS A 219 12.75 -14.40 24.62
CA HIS A 219 11.45 -14.05 25.18
C HIS A 219 11.50 -12.62 25.70
N THR A 220 10.40 -11.90 25.51
CA THR A 220 10.17 -10.64 26.22
C THR A 220 9.45 -10.96 27.54
N ALA A 221 9.31 -9.97 28.41
CA ALA A 221 8.49 -10.16 29.62
C ALA A 221 7.00 -10.39 29.29
N ASP A 222 6.59 -10.03 28.07
CA ASP A 222 5.18 -9.86 27.70
C ASP A 222 4.68 -10.94 26.71
N GLU A 223 5.56 -11.65 26.02
CA GLU A 223 5.17 -12.62 24.97
C GLU A 223 6.07 -13.88 24.94
N THR A 224 5.42 -15.03 24.77
CA THR A 224 6.03 -16.28 24.30
C THR A 224 5.83 -16.41 22.79
N TYR A 225 6.81 -17.01 22.11
CA TYR A 225 6.82 -17.10 20.65
C TYR A 225 6.99 -18.53 20.13
N THR A 226 6.93 -19.50 21.03
CA THR A 226 7.37 -20.89 20.77
C THR A 226 6.21 -21.85 20.58
N ASP A 227 4.97 -21.48 20.91
CA ASP A 227 3.80 -22.32 20.68
C ASP A 227 3.25 -22.09 19.27
N ASN A 228 3.24 -23.13 18.44
CA ASN A 228 2.75 -23.10 17.05
C ASN A 228 1.29 -22.62 16.93
N CYS A 229 0.48 -22.77 17.99
CA CYS A 229 -0.91 -22.35 18.03
C CYS A 229 -1.09 -20.88 18.38
N GLU A 230 -0.05 -20.19 18.87
CA GLU A 230 -0.10 -18.75 19.14
C GLU A 230 -0.09 -17.94 17.83
N GLU A 231 -0.78 -16.80 17.86
CA GLU A 231 -0.80 -15.82 16.77
C GLU A 231 0.59 -15.20 16.53
N THR A 232 1.46 -15.26 17.54
CA THR A 232 2.82 -14.71 17.58
C THR A 232 3.90 -15.76 17.40
N PHE A 233 3.57 -16.99 17.01
CA PHE A 233 4.55 -18.05 16.80
C PHE A 233 5.66 -17.62 15.83
N GLN A 234 6.92 -17.59 16.28
CA GLN A 234 8.04 -17.05 15.50
C GLN A 234 8.58 -18.00 14.42
N GLY A 235 8.20 -19.27 14.45
CA GLY A 235 8.79 -20.30 13.59
C GLY A 235 9.94 -21.06 14.25
N THR A 236 10.51 -22.02 13.53
CA THR A 236 11.52 -22.97 14.05
C THR A 236 12.94 -22.39 14.08
N HIS A 237 13.25 -21.45 13.20
CA HIS A 237 14.48 -20.68 13.18
C HIS A 237 14.24 -19.33 12.48
N ALA A 238 15.12 -18.35 12.69
CA ALA A 238 15.04 -17.09 11.98
C ALA A 238 15.08 -17.34 10.46
N PHE A 239 14.21 -16.67 9.72
CA PHE A 239 14.02 -16.83 8.28
C PHE A 239 13.63 -18.25 7.84
N SER A 240 12.94 -19.01 8.70
CA SER A 240 12.30 -20.28 8.31
C SER A 240 11.29 -20.09 7.18
N GLU A 241 10.63 -18.94 7.13
CA GLU A 241 9.58 -18.68 6.17
C GLU A 241 10.14 -18.17 4.83
N PRO A 242 9.64 -18.66 3.68
CA PRO A 242 10.06 -18.11 2.39
C PRO A 242 9.65 -16.64 2.21
N GLU A 243 8.54 -16.21 2.82
CA GLU A 243 8.07 -14.83 2.74
C GLU A 243 9.05 -13.84 3.40
N THR A 244 9.55 -14.13 4.60
CA THR A 244 10.51 -13.26 5.29
C THR A 244 11.87 -13.22 4.59
N ARG A 245 12.28 -14.32 3.94
CA ARG A 245 13.48 -14.36 3.11
C ARG A 245 13.41 -13.41 1.91
N VAL A 246 12.24 -13.24 1.28
CA VAL A 246 12.10 -12.27 0.19
C VAL A 246 12.34 -10.83 0.68
N ILE A 247 11.79 -10.44 1.84
CA ILE A 247 12.03 -9.11 2.41
C ILE A 247 13.50 -8.92 2.78
N ARG A 248 14.12 -9.94 3.41
CA ARG A 248 15.56 -9.96 3.70
C ARG A 248 16.37 -9.71 2.44
N ASP A 249 16.12 -10.48 1.38
CA ASP A 249 16.92 -10.42 0.15
C ASP A 249 16.78 -9.06 -0.54
N ILE A 250 15.57 -8.48 -0.57
CA ILE A 250 15.34 -7.10 -1.05
C ILE A 250 16.20 -6.09 -0.27
N LEU A 251 16.22 -6.20 1.07
CA LEU A 251 16.99 -5.28 1.90
C LEU A 251 18.50 -5.46 1.66
N HIS A 252 19.01 -6.69 1.65
CA HIS A 252 20.44 -6.98 1.46
C HIS A 252 20.95 -6.55 0.09
N GLU A 253 20.20 -6.83 -0.99
CA GLU A 253 20.56 -6.45 -2.35
C GLU A 253 20.68 -4.93 -2.54
N ASN A 254 20.03 -4.14 -1.68
CA ASN A 254 19.94 -2.69 -1.80
C ASN A 254 20.55 -1.93 -0.61
N LEU A 255 21.07 -2.65 0.39
CA LEU A 255 21.33 -2.16 1.75
C LEU A 255 22.17 -0.88 1.79
N ALA A 256 23.22 -0.85 0.96
CA ALA A 256 24.14 0.28 0.79
C ALA A 256 23.40 1.61 0.63
N ARG A 257 22.25 1.61 -0.06
CA ARG A 257 21.50 2.81 -0.45
C ARG A 257 20.10 2.92 0.13
N VAL A 258 19.59 1.92 0.88
CA VAL A 258 18.26 2.02 1.53
C VAL A 258 18.29 3.07 2.64
N ALA A 259 17.78 4.27 2.38
CA ALA A 259 17.71 5.35 3.36
C ALA A 259 16.47 5.28 4.25
N LEU A 260 15.39 4.65 3.76
CA LEU A 260 14.12 4.54 4.47
C LEU A 260 13.48 3.18 4.19
N TYR A 261 13.09 2.50 5.26
CA TYR A 261 12.26 1.30 5.23
C TYR A 261 10.97 1.56 6.02
N ILE A 262 9.82 1.25 5.44
CA ILE A 262 8.52 1.34 6.10
C ILE A 262 7.79 0.00 5.92
N SER A 263 7.49 -0.69 7.02
CA SER A 263 6.60 -1.85 7.03
C SER A 263 5.20 -1.41 7.47
N LEU A 264 4.22 -1.56 6.58
CA LEU A 264 2.83 -1.15 6.85
C LEU A 264 2.05 -2.26 7.53
N HIS A 265 1.46 -1.90 8.66
CA HIS A 265 0.54 -2.67 9.47
C HIS A 265 -0.79 -1.93 9.64
N SER A 266 -1.76 -2.60 10.26
CA SER A 266 -2.92 -1.96 10.85
C SER A 266 -3.39 -2.80 12.05
N PHE A 267 -3.95 -2.25 13.12
CA PHE A 267 -4.37 -0.87 13.25
C PHE A 267 -3.88 -0.22 14.55
N GLY A 268 -3.78 1.12 14.54
CA GLY A 268 -3.38 1.86 15.73
C GLY A 268 -3.26 3.37 15.55
N SER A 269 -3.02 3.85 14.32
CA SER A 269 -2.59 5.24 14.06
C SER A 269 -1.30 5.57 14.82
N VAL A 270 -0.26 4.78 14.56
CA VAL A 270 1.03 4.93 15.23
C VAL A 270 2.16 4.77 14.22
N ILE A 271 3.17 5.63 14.30
CA ILE A 271 4.45 5.47 13.59
C ILE A 271 5.50 5.08 14.63
N MET A 272 5.95 3.83 14.55
CA MET A 272 6.87 3.27 15.51
C MET A 272 8.26 3.06 14.92
N TYR A 273 9.28 3.13 15.76
CA TYR A 273 10.67 2.86 15.37
C TYR A 273 11.40 1.97 16.39
N PRO A 274 12.52 1.34 16.00
CA PRO A 274 13.31 0.43 16.86
C PRO A 274 13.84 1.07 18.15
N TRP A 275 14.28 0.28 19.13
CA TRP A 275 14.19 -1.19 19.20
C TRP A 275 12.89 -1.65 19.86
N GLY A 276 12.18 -2.58 19.22
CA GLY A 276 11.01 -3.24 19.78
C GLY A 276 11.35 -4.29 20.84
N TYR A 277 12.52 -4.90 20.80
CA TYR A 277 12.84 -6.02 21.70
C TYR A 277 13.12 -5.60 23.15
N ASP A 278 13.72 -4.43 23.39
CA ASP A 278 14.08 -3.97 24.74
C ASP A 278 13.69 -2.51 25.05
N GLY A 279 13.29 -1.74 24.05
CA GLY A 279 12.95 -0.31 24.20
C GLY A 279 14.14 0.61 24.40
N SER A 280 15.36 0.10 24.19
CA SER A 280 16.55 0.94 24.11
C SER A 280 16.49 1.82 22.86
N LEU A 281 17.19 2.95 22.93
CA LEU A 281 17.26 3.90 21.81
C LEU A 281 18.48 3.57 20.96
N SER A 282 18.28 3.50 19.64
CA SER A 282 19.39 3.37 18.70
C SER A 282 20.16 4.69 18.55
N TYR A 283 21.32 4.64 17.88
CA TYR A 283 22.10 5.82 17.54
C TYR A 283 21.28 6.89 16.78
N TYR A 284 20.35 6.45 15.92
CA TYR A 284 19.51 7.33 15.10
C TYR A 284 18.18 7.72 15.77
N ALA A 285 17.99 7.46 17.07
CA ALA A 285 16.70 7.69 17.73
C ALA A 285 16.16 9.13 17.59
N GLY A 286 17.03 10.14 17.62
CA GLY A 286 16.64 11.53 17.42
C GLY A 286 16.09 11.80 16.01
N ASP A 287 16.78 11.28 14.98
CA ASP A 287 16.35 11.38 13.59
C ASP A 287 15.05 10.59 13.35
N LEU A 288 14.97 9.37 13.90
CA LEU A 288 13.79 8.51 13.85
C LEU A 288 12.56 9.22 14.44
N TYR A 289 12.71 9.82 15.62
CA TYR A 289 11.60 10.56 16.24
C TYR A 289 11.21 11.80 15.44
N SER A 290 12.20 12.60 15.00
CA SER A 290 11.96 13.83 14.26
C SER A 290 11.25 13.59 12.92
N VAL A 291 11.74 12.62 12.15
CA VAL A 291 11.15 12.26 10.86
C VAL A 291 9.79 11.59 11.07
N GLY A 292 9.65 10.69 12.06
CA GLY A 292 8.37 10.11 12.45
C GLY A 292 7.31 11.17 12.78
N LYS A 293 7.65 12.19 13.59
CA LYS A 293 6.74 13.30 13.91
C LYS A 293 6.37 14.13 12.68
N ALA A 294 7.31 14.35 11.76
CA ALA A 294 7.03 15.07 10.52
C ALA A 294 6.08 14.28 9.60
N MET A 295 6.26 12.96 9.50
CA MET A 295 5.33 12.08 8.76
C MET A 295 3.93 12.09 9.41
N ALA A 296 3.84 11.89 10.72
CA ALA A 296 2.57 11.92 11.46
C ALA A 296 1.82 13.25 11.25
N ALA A 297 2.51 14.39 11.36
CA ALA A 297 1.91 15.70 11.17
C ALA A 297 1.35 15.90 9.74
N ALA A 298 2.02 15.35 8.72
CA ALA A 298 1.56 15.41 7.34
C ALA A 298 0.31 14.56 7.12
N ILE A 299 0.28 13.35 7.70
CA ILE A 299 -0.89 12.47 7.67
C ILE A 299 -2.06 13.15 8.38
N ASP A 300 -1.86 13.62 9.61
CA ASP A 300 -2.87 14.28 10.44
C ASP A 300 -3.45 15.53 9.76
N SER A 301 -2.64 16.30 9.04
CA SER A 301 -3.12 17.51 8.33
C SER A 301 -4.08 17.19 7.17
N ASN A 302 -4.06 15.95 6.67
CA ASN A 302 -4.87 15.49 5.55
C ASN A 302 -5.92 14.45 5.96
N SER A 303 -5.97 14.08 7.25
CA SER A 303 -6.91 13.09 7.75
C SER A 303 -8.29 13.66 8.00
N LEU A 304 -9.30 12.79 8.04
CA LEU A 304 -10.65 13.20 8.41
C LEU A 304 -10.70 13.63 9.88
N PRO A 305 -11.54 14.61 10.26
CA PRO A 305 -11.56 15.16 11.62
C PRO A 305 -11.85 14.15 12.74
N TYR A 306 -12.53 13.04 12.41
CA TYR A 306 -12.89 11.98 13.35
C TYR A 306 -11.91 10.80 13.35
N PHE A 307 -10.87 10.84 12.52
CA PHE A 307 -9.82 9.83 12.58
C PHE A 307 -8.92 10.08 13.80
N PRO A 308 -8.45 9.03 14.46
CA PRO A 308 -7.40 9.15 15.48
C PRO A 308 -6.15 9.85 14.92
N ARG A 309 -5.45 10.59 15.78
CA ARG A 309 -4.18 11.24 15.44
C ARG A 309 -3.03 10.25 15.58
N TYR A 310 -1.97 10.48 14.82
CA TYR A 310 -0.81 9.59 14.85
C TYR A 310 0.12 9.85 16.03
N ASP A 311 0.28 8.83 16.87
CA ASP A 311 1.35 8.79 17.87
C ASP A 311 2.68 8.34 17.25
N VAL A 312 3.80 8.76 17.86
CA VAL A 312 5.14 8.46 17.35
C VAL A 312 6.08 8.12 18.50
N GLY A 313 6.82 7.03 18.38
CA GLY A 313 7.75 6.61 19.42
C GLY A 313 8.39 5.26 19.19
N ASN A 314 9.20 4.85 20.17
CA ASN A 314 9.84 3.55 20.17
C ASN A 314 8.79 2.42 20.34
N ILE A 315 8.90 1.35 19.54
CA ILE A 315 7.95 0.22 19.51
C ILE A 315 7.63 -0.30 20.92
N ALA A 316 8.65 -0.61 21.73
CA ALA A 316 8.46 -1.18 23.06
C ALA A 316 7.85 -0.19 24.06
N GLN A 317 8.06 1.11 23.87
CA GLN A 317 7.60 2.15 24.80
C GLN A 317 6.15 2.55 24.58
N ILE A 318 5.67 2.54 23.33
CA ILE A 318 4.31 3.00 23.00
C ILE A 318 3.35 1.87 22.66
N MET A 319 3.86 0.67 22.43
CA MET A 319 3.05 -0.55 22.28
C MET A 319 3.49 -1.58 23.32
N TYR A 320 4.25 -2.58 22.90
CA TYR A 320 4.70 -3.69 23.72
C TYR A 320 6.02 -4.24 23.15
N ARG A 321 6.76 -4.97 23.97
CA ARG A 321 8.04 -5.54 23.55
C ARG A 321 7.83 -6.68 22.56
N SER A 322 8.57 -6.66 21.46
CA SER A 322 8.53 -7.71 20.44
C SER A 322 9.90 -8.02 19.85
N THR A 323 10.16 -9.28 19.52
CA THR A 323 11.42 -9.74 18.90
C THR A 323 11.20 -10.21 17.48
N GLY A 324 12.26 -10.26 16.67
CA GLY A 324 12.19 -10.81 15.31
C GLY A 324 11.32 -10.02 14.33
N ALA A 325 11.08 -8.74 14.60
CA ALA A 325 10.32 -7.86 13.72
C ALA A 325 11.15 -7.37 12.53
N SER A 326 10.50 -7.17 11.38
CA SER A 326 11.15 -6.71 10.14
C SER A 326 11.83 -5.35 10.29
N THR A 327 11.20 -4.45 11.05
CA THR A 327 11.67 -3.07 11.25
C THR A 327 12.94 -3.02 12.10
N ASP A 328 12.97 -3.78 13.21
CA ASP A 328 14.18 -3.95 14.01
C ASP A 328 15.29 -4.59 13.16
N TYR A 329 14.96 -5.63 12.39
CA TYR A 329 15.95 -6.31 11.56
C TYR A 329 16.58 -5.36 10.53
N ALA A 330 15.76 -4.64 9.77
CA ALA A 330 16.22 -3.67 8.78
C ALA A 330 17.16 -2.62 9.41
N HIS A 331 16.81 -2.12 10.60
CA HIS A 331 17.65 -1.16 11.31
C HIS A 331 18.98 -1.78 11.78
N SER A 332 18.93 -3.03 12.29
CA SER A 332 20.12 -3.75 12.77
C SER A 332 21.16 -4.03 11.69
N ILE A 333 20.72 -4.22 10.44
CA ILE A 333 21.63 -4.43 9.32
C ILE A 333 22.10 -3.12 8.66
N GLY A 334 21.65 -1.95 9.14
CA GLY A 334 22.17 -0.65 8.73
C GLY A 334 21.21 0.23 7.93
N VAL A 335 19.90 -0.03 7.91
CA VAL A 335 18.92 0.95 7.42
C VAL A 335 18.73 2.05 8.48
N PRO A 336 19.10 3.32 8.21
CA PRO A 336 19.12 4.35 9.25
C PRO A 336 17.71 4.72 9.73
N LEU A 337 16.74 4.82 8.81
CA LEU A 337 15.35 5.10 9.13
C LEU A 337 14.49 3.88 8.81
N ALA A 338 14.06 3.16 9.85
CA ALA A 338 13.15 2.02 9.73
C ALA A 338 11.92 2.27 10.60
N TYR A 339 10.72 2.15 10.02
CA TYR A 339 9.46 2.36 10.72
C TYR A 339 8.47 1.23 10.51
N ALA A 340 7.72 0.93 11.56
CA ALA A 340 6.46 0.20 11.47
C ALA A 340 5.32 1.22 11.55
N PHE A 341 4.42 1.24 10.57
CA PHE A 341 3.22 2.06 10.60
C PHE A 341 2.04 1.20 11.01
N GLU A 342 1.29 1.60 12.02
CA GLU A 342 -0.05 1.07 12.28
C GLU A 342 -1.06 2.03 11.67
N LEU A 343 -1.64 1.68 10.52
CA LEU A 343 -2.66 2.49 9.83
C LEU A 343 -3.94 2.63 10.68
N PRO A 344 -4.88 3.55 10.34
CA PRO A 344 -6.02 3.81 11.20
C PRO A 344 -7.03 2.65 11.24
N GLY A 345 -7.53 2.37 12.44
CA GLY A 345 -8.68 1.51 12.68
C GLY A 345 -9.74 2.32 13.43
N LEU A 346 -10.97 2.36 12.92
CA LEU A 346 -12.06 3.14 13.51
C LEU A 346 -12.79 2.42 14.65
N SER A 347 -12.20 1.33 15.15
CA SER A 347 -12.69 0.57 16.29
C SER A 347 -11.51 0.13 17.15
N LYS A 348 -11.76 0.01 18.46
CA LYS A 348 -10.76 -0.50 19.43
C LYS A 348 -10.76 -2.02 19.55
N THR A 349 -11.62 -2.72 18.81
CA THR A 349 -11.68 -4.20 18.75
C THR A 349 -11.13 -4.68 17.41
N ASP A 350 -11.14 -5.99 17.14
CA ASP A 350 -10.73 -6.56 15.85
C ASP A 350 -11.48 -5.98 14.64
N LYS A 351 -12.61 -5.29 14.86
CA LYS A 351 -13.25 -4.48 13.83
C LYS A 351 -12.36 -3.36 13.29
N GLY A 352 -11.28 -2.99 13.96
CA GLY A 352 -10.27 -2.06 13.47
C GLY A 352 -9.55 -2.57 12.22
N PHE A 353 -9.42 -3.90 12.05
CA PHE A 353 -8.92 -4.51 10.81
C PHE A 353 -9.93 -4.41 9.65
N HIS A 354 -11.18 -4.02 9.94
CA HIS A 354 -12.28 -3.89 9.01
C HIS A 354 -12.61 -2.42 8.74
N LEU A 355 -11.80 -1.79 7.90
CA LEU A 355 -12.07 -0.44 7.41
C LEU A 355 -13.21 -0.45 6.37
N GLU A 356 -14.13 0.51 6.46
CA GLU A 356 -15.18 0.66 5.46
C GLU A 356 -14.59 0.94 4.05
N PRO A 357 -15.11 0.29 2.99
CA PRO A 357 -14.67 0.52 1.61
C PRO A 357 -14.55 1.98 1.16
N SER A 358 -15.44 2.84 1.65
CA SER A 358 -15.49 4.28 1.36
C SER A 358 -14.31 5.06 1.94
N LEU A 359 -13.63 4.52 2.96
CA LEU A 359 -12.54 5.18 3.69
C LEU A 359 -11.15 4.75 3.23
N ILE A 360 -11.06 3.69 2.44
CA ILE A 360 -9.77 3.16 1.98
C ILE A 360 -9.00 4.22 1.19
N GLU A 361 -9.68 4.91 0.28
CA GLU A 361 -9.04 5.95 -0.52
C GLU A 361 -8.53 7.11 0.34
N GLN A 362 -9.31 7.51 1.34
CA GLN A 362 -8.92 8.54 2.30
C GLN A 362 -7.66 8.13 3.07
N VAL A 363 -7.61 6.91 3.62
CA VAL A 363 -6.42 6.40 4.33
C VAL A 363 -5.21 6.34 3.40
N CYS A 364 -5.39 5.94 2.15
CA CYS A 364 -4.32 5.95 1.15
C CYS A 364 -3.82 7.37 0.86
N GLN A 365 -4.72 8.35 0.76
CA GLN A 365 -4.40 9.76 0.51
C GLN A 365 -3.60 10.37 1.66
N GLU A 366 -4.10 10.27 2.90
CA GLU A 366 -3.41 10.84 4.05
C GLU A 366 -2.05 10.15 4.31
N THR A 367 -1.96 8.83 4.12
CA THR A 367 -0.70 8.10 4.33
C THR A 367 0.36 8.46 3.28
N TRP A 368 -0.06 8.74 2.04
CA TRP A 368 0.85 9.20 0.99
C TRP A 368 1.60 10.48 1.39
N GLU A 369 0.93 11.42 2.04
CA GLU A 369 1.56 12.65 2.52
C GLU A 369 2.66 12.36 3.56
N GLY A 370 2.45 11.34 4.39
CA GLY A 370 3.49 10.78 5.26
C GLY A 370 4.69 10.24 4.48
N PHE A 371 4.47 9.42 3.45
CA PHE A 371 5.55 8.88 2.62
C PHE A 371 6.35 9.97 1.90
N VAL A 372 5.67 10.99 1.37
CA VAL A 372 6.29 12.14 0.72
C VAL A 372 7.27 12.85 1.66
N VAL A 373 6.82 13.14 2.89
CA VAL A 373 7.66 13.80 3.91
C VAL A 373 8.79 12.90 4.36
N GLY A 374 8.50 11.62 4.64
CA GLY A 374 9.48 10.63 5.08
C GLY A 374 10.63 10.48 4.08
N ALA A 375 10.31 10.27 2.81
CA ALA A 375 11.32 10.11 1.76
C ALA A 375 12.20 11.36 1.60
N ARG A 376 11.59 12.57 1.57
CA ARG A 376 12.36 13.83 1.48
C ARG A 376 13.31 13.98 2.66
N ARG A 377 12.85 13.76 3.89
CA ARG A 377 13.69 13.83 5.08
C ARG A 377 14.79 12.78 5.11
N ALA A 378 14.49 11.56 4.68
CA ALA A 378 15.49 10.51 4.54
C ALA A 378 16.60 10.92 3.56
N GLY A 379 16.23 11.51 2.42
CA GLY A 379 17.19 12.02 1.45
C GLY A 379 17.98 13.23 1.92
N ASP A 380 17.41 14.06 2.80
CA ASP A 380 18.11 15.22 3.37
C ASP A 380 19.15 14.80 4.42
N LEU A 381 18.84 13.78 5.24
CA LEU A 381 19.73 13.25 6.28
C LEU A 381 20.78 12.28 5.72
N PHE A 382 20.40 11.48 4.72
CA PHE A 382 21.24 10.41 4.17
C PHE A 382 21.39 10.52 2.64
N PRO A 383 21.89 11.66 2.11
CA PRO A 383 21.98 11.90 0.66
C PRO A 383 22.97 10.99 -0.06
N ASN A 384 23.98 10.47 0.66
CA ASN A 384 25.06 9.64 0.12
C ASN A 384 25.18 8.32 0.87
N LYS A 385 24.05 7.68 1.22
CA LYS A 385 24.09 6.32 1.75
C LYS A 385 24.65 5.41 0.64
N ASN A 386 25.94 5.13 0.70
CA ASN A 386 26.72 4.35 -0.27
C ASN A 386 27.53 3.31 0.47
#